data_AF-A0A530BWT8-F1
#
_entry.id   AF-A0A530BWT8-F1
#
_cell.length_a   1.000
_cell.length_b   1.000
_cell.length_c   1.000
_cell.angle_alpha   90.00
_cell.angle_beta   90.00
_cell.angle_gamma   90.00
#
_symmetry.space_group_name_H-M   'P 1'
#
loop_
_entity.id
_entity.type
_entity.pdbx_description
1 polymer ?
#
loop_
_entity_poly.entity_id
_entity_poly.type
_entity_poly.pdbx_seq_one_letter_code
_entity_poly.pdbx_strand_id
1 'polypeptide(L)'
;MNFVSTRIITADVRRLVAFYEEVTGTLLTLYTDDFAELTTEAGTLAIGSTRTLQLFGGDHVARPAANQTAIIEFRVADVDADYRRLADRIAGSLVQAPTTMPWG
;
A
#
# COMPACT_ATOMS: atom_id res chain seq x y z
N MET A 1 -6.34 7.76 21.82
CA MET A 1 -6.45 7.84 20.35
C MET A 1 -5.80 6.60 19.76
N ASN A 2 -6.42 5.94 18.77
CA ASN A 2 -5.85 4.75 18.11
C ASN A 2 -5.77 5.00 16.60
N PHE A 3 -4.58 4.88 16.00
CA PHE A 3 -4.39 5.06 14.56
C PHE A 3 -4.58 3.73 13.85
N VAL A 4 -5.80 3.48 13.35
CA VAL A 4 -6.21 2.15 12.91
C VAL A 4 -6.02 1.89 11.42
N SER A 5 -5.98 2.94 10.59
CA SER A 5 -5.85 2.76 9.14
C SER A 5 -5.26 3.95 8.40
N THR A 6 -4.60 3.66 7.28
CA THR A 6 -4.26 4.60 6.21
C THR A 6 -4.94 4.15 4.93
N ARG A 7 -5.44 5.09 4.11
CA ARG A 7 -6.13 4.77 2.86
C ARG A 7 -5.43 5.37 1.65
N ILE A 8 -5.13 4.52 0.67
CA ILE A 8 -4.67 4.95 -0.66
C ILE A 8 -5.89 5.08 -1.58
N ILE A 9 -6.01 6.23 -2.24
CA ILE A 9 -7.04 6.47 -3.25
C ILE A 9 -6.48 6.23 -4.64
N THR A 10 -7.19 5.42 -5.44
CA THR A 10 -6.79 5.01 -6.80
C THR A 10 -7.97 5.05 -7.77
N ALA A 11 -7.70 5.20 -9.06
CA ALA A 11 -8.71 5.00 -10.10
C ALA A 11 -8.91 3.50 -10.44
N ASP A 12 -7.97 2.65 -10.03
CA ASP A 12 -7.95 1.22 -10.31
C ASP A 12 -7.62 0.44 -9.03
N VAL A 13 -8.68 -0.03 -8.35
CA VAL A 13 -8.59 -0.78 -7.09
C VAL A 13 -8.00 -2.16 -7.34
N ARG A 14 -8.47 -2.87 -8.38
CA ARG A 14 -8.06 -4.26 -8.66
C ARG A 14 -6.57 -4.35 -8.98
N ARG A 15 -6.03 -3.41 -9.76
CA ARG A 15 -4.58 -3.36 -10.04
C ARG A 15 -3.76 -3.12 -8.78
N LEU A 16 -4.22 -2.24 -7.88
CA LEU A 16 -3.48 -1.93 -6.66
C LEU A 16 -3.58 -3.06 -5.63
N VAL A 17 -4.74 -3.72 -5.54
CA VAL A 17 -4.92 -4.95 -4.76
C VAL A 17 -3.92 -6.00 -5.22
N ALA A 18 -3.93 -6.37 -6.51
CA ALA A 18 -3.02 -7.38 -7.04
C ALA A 18 -1.55 -7.04 -6.79
N PHE A 19 -1.17 -5.76 -6.89
CA PHE A 19 0.17 -5.30 -6.55
C PHE A 19 0.52 -5.54 -5.08
N TYR A 20 -0.34 -5.14 -4.14
CA TYR A 20 -0.05 -5.34 -2.72
C TYR A 20 -0.11 -6.81 -2.30
N GLU A 21 -0.98 -7.62 -2.88
CA GLU A 21 -1.00 -9.07 -2.63
C GLU A 21 0.32 -9.73 -3.06
N GLU A 22 0.84 -9.36 -4.23
CA GLU A 22 2.11 -9.86 -4.75
C GLU A 22 3.31 -9.40 -3.90
N VAL A 23 3.37 -8.11 -3.57
CA VAL A 23 4.46 -7.53 -2.79
C VAL A 23 4.48 -8.07 -1.36
N THR A 24 3.32 -8.14 -0.71
CA THR A 24 3.22 -8.55 0.70
C THR A 24 3.05 -10.06 0.89
N GLY A 25 2.75 -10.81 -0.17
CA GLY A 25 2.40 -12.23 -0.08
C GLY A 25 1.11 -12.51 0.71
N THR A 26 0.32 -11.47 1.02
CA THR A 26 -0.88 -11.54 1.84
C THR A 26 -2.09 -11.15 1.00
N LEU A 27 -3.15 -11.97 1.02
CA LEU A 27 -4.38 -11.66 0.32
C LEU A 27 -5.11 -10.49 0.97
N LEU A 28 -5.60 -9.57 0.14
CA LEU A 28 -6.42 -8.46 0.60
C LEU A 28 -7.89 -8.91 0.66
N THR A 29 -8.62 -8.38 1.64
CA THR A 29 -10.07 -8.57 1.67
C THR A 29 -10.72 -7.53 0.76
N LEU A 30 -11.27 -7.98 -0.36
CA LEU A 30 -12.06 -7.15 -1.27
C LEU A 30 -13.52 -7.12 -0.80
N TYR A 31 -14.00 -5.97 -0.33
CA TYR A 31 -15.37 -5.81 0.15
C TYR A 31 -16.33 -5.44 -1.00
N THR A 32 -15.87 -4.60 -1.91
CA THR A 32 -16.62 -4.14 -3.09
C THR A 32 -15.65 -3.85 -4.24
N ASP A 33 -16.15 -3.56 -5.43
CA ASP A 33 -15.33 -3.06 -6.54
C ASP A 33 -14.62 -1.72 -6.24
N ASP A 34 -15.01 -1.06 -5.15
CA ASP A 34 -14.55 0.25 -4.72
C ASP A 34 -13.62 0.23 -3.51
N PHE A 35 -13.52 -0.90 -2.82
CA PHE A 35 -12.90 -0.93 -1.50
C PHE A 35 -12.30 -2.29 -1.14
N ALA A 36 -11.03 -2.26 -0.71
CA ALA A 36 -10.30 -3.43 -0.23
C ALA A 36 -9.40 -3.05 0.96
N GLU A 37 -9.01 -4.03 1.77
CA GLU A 37 -8.13 -3.85 2.92
C GLU A 37 -7.06 -4.93 3.03
N LEU A 38 -5.85 -4.50 3.41
CA LEU A 38 -4.78 -5.34 3.94
C LEU A 38 -4.71 -5.11 5.45
N THR A 39 -5.11 -6.11 6.23
CA THR A 39 -5.06 -6.04 7.70
C THR A 39 -3.76 -6.67 8.18
N THR A 40 -3.02 -5.91 9.00
CA THR A 40 -1.78 -6.36 9.64
C THR A 40 -1.92 -6.21 11.16
N GLU A 41 -0.99 -6.81 11.92
CA GLU A 41 -0.96 -6.64 13.38
C GLU A 41 -0.77 -5.16 13.81
N ALA A 42 -0.14 -4.35 12.96
CA ALA A 42 0.14 -2.94 13.23
C ALA A 42 -1.02 -2.00 12.85
N GLY A 43 -1.97 -2.46 12.01
CA GLY A 43 -3.06 -1.64 11.49
C GLY A 43 -3.47 -2.04 10.07
N THR A 44 -4.34 -1.24 9.47
CA THR A 44 -4.94 -1.53 8.17
C THR A 44 -4.45 -0.60 7.07
N LEU A 45 -4.00 -1.15 5.95
CA LEU A 45 -3.82 -0.42 4.70
C LEU A 45 -5.07 -0.62 3.83
N ALA A 46 -5.88 0.42 3.73
CA ALA A 46 -7.08 0.42 2.91
C ALA A 46 -6.80 0.94 1.49
N ILE A 47 -7.50 0.40 0.50
CA ILE A 47 -7.48 0.85 -0.88
C ILE A 47 -8.91 1.25 -1.24
N GLY A 48 -9.10 2.53 -1.58
CA GLY A 48 -10.39 3.06 -2.00
C GLY A 48 -10.33 3.59 -3.43
N SER A 49 -11.43 3.45 -4.17
CA SER A 49 -11.56 4.10 -5.47
C SER A 49 -11.77 5.61 -5.31
N THR A 50 -11.53 6.38 -6.38
CA THR A 50 -11.93 7.79 -6.44
C THR A 50 -13.43 8.01 -6.22
N ARG A 51 -14.28 7.03 -6.55
CA ARG A 51 -15.74 7.11 -6.33
C ARG A 51 -16.10 7.20 -4.85
N THR A 52 -15.25 6.66 -3.97
CA THR A 52 -15.45 6.74 -2.52
C THR A 52 -15.25 8.17 -1.97
N LEU A 53 -14.58 9.07 -2.70
CA LEU A 53 -14.32 10.45 -2.25
C LEU A 53 -15.58 11.29 -2.05
N GLN A 54 -16.66 10.96 -2.76
CA GLN A 54 -17.95 11.64 -2.60
C GLN A 54 -18.49 11.51 -1.18
N LEU A 55 -18.15 10.43 -0.46
CA LEU A 55 -18.48 10.23 0.95
C LEU A 55 -17.70 11.16 1.89
N PHE A 56 -16.62 11.79 1.41
CA PHE A 56 -15.69 12.61 2.20
C PHE A 56 -15.74 14.10 1.84
N GLY A 57 -16.68 14.53 1.00
CA GLY A 57 -16.79 15.93 0.55
C GLY A 57 -16.22 16.20 -0.84
N GLY A 58 -15.85 15.14 -1.59
CA GLY A 58 -15.58 15.20 -3.02
C GLY A 58 -14.10 15.08 -3.41
N ASP A 59 -13.84 15.25 -4.70
CA ASP A 59 -12.59 14.81 -5.36
C ASP A 59 -11.32 15.58 -4.96
N HIS A 60 -11.47 16.70 -4.24
CA HIS A 60 -10.35 17.51 -3.78
C HIS A 60 -9.68 16.97 -2.50
N VAL A 61 -10.31 16.02 -1.81
CA VAL A 61 -9.85 15.48 -0.52
C VAL A 61 -8.57 14.67 -0.68
N ALA A 62 -8.46 13.87 -1.75
CA ALA A 62 -7.26 13.11 -2.09
C ALA A 62 -7.21 12.85 -3.59
N ARG A 63 -6.01 12.75 -4.16
CA ARG A 63 -5.81 12.53 -5.60
C ARG A 63 -4.89 11.34 -5.84
N PRO A 64 -5.27 10.37 -6.69
CA PRO A 64 -4.37 9.28 -7.08
C PRO A 64 -3.04 9.79 -7.62
N ALA A 65 -1.95 9.09 -7.32
CA ALA A 65 -0.60 9.35 -7.81
C ALA A 65 0.02 10.74 -7.47
N ALA A 66 -0.63 11.56 -6.63
CA ALA A 66 -0.06 12.82 -6.14
C ALA A 66 0.89 12.64 -4.92
N ASN A 67 1.09 11.39 -4.48
CA ASN A 67 1.66 11.06 -3.18
C ASN A 67 3.20 11.10 -3.22
N GLN A 68 3.77 12.21 -2.73
CA GLN A 68 5.19 12.34 -2.33
C GLN A 68 5.29 12.80 -0.87
N THR A 69 4.31 12.38 -0.07
CA THR A 69 4.04 12.94 1.27
C THR A 69 4.08 11.88 2.37
N ALA A 70 4.14 10.60 2.02
CA ALA A 70 4.13 9.50 2.97
C ALA A 70 5.01 8.34 2.49
N ILE A 71 5.61 7.64 3.44
CA ILE A 71 6.29 6.35 3.26
C ILE A 71 5.44 5.31 3.98
N ILE A 72 5.20 4.16 3.34
CA ILE A 72 4.46 3.04 3.93
C ILE A 72 5.45 1.91 4.12
N GLU A 73 5.64 1.53 5.38
CA GLU A 73 6.66 0.55 5.77
C GLU A 73 6.01 -0.78 6.18
N PHE A 74 6.58 -1.87 5.70
CA PHE A 74 6.17 -3.22 6.04
C PHE A 74 7.28 -3.90 6.82
N ARG A 75 6.98 -4.35 8.04
CA ARG A 75 7.91 -5.15 8.83
C ARG A 75 7.88 -6.58 8.32
N VAL A 76 9.05 -7.09 7.92
CA VAL A 76 9.22 -8.47 7.44
C VAL A 76 10.25 -9.20 8.29
N ALA A 77 10.27 -10.53 8.20
CA ALA A 77 11.22 -11.36 8.95
C ALA A 77 12.65 -11.26 8.38
N ASP A 78 12.79 -11.16 7.05
CA ASP A 78 14.08 -11.12 6.35
C ASP A 78 13.96 -10.23 5.11
N VAL A 79 14.56 -9.03 5.17
CA VAL A 79 14.51 -8.04 4.09
C VAL A 79 15.26 -8.53 2.85
N ASP A 80 16.37 -9.27 3.01
CA ASP A 80 17.16 -9.78 1.89
C ASP A 80 16.44 -10.92 1.15
N ALA A 81 15.70 -11.75 1.87
CA ALA A 81 14.84 -12.77 1.28
C ALA A 81 13.70 -12.14 0.45
N ASP A 82 12.97 -11.16 1.01
CA ASP A 82 11.89 -10.49 0.30
C ASP A 82 12.39 -9.66 -0.88
N TYR A 83 13.53 -8.99 -0.74
CA TYR A 83 14.16 -8.27 -1.84
C TYR A 83 14.48 -9.20 -3.02
N ARG A 84 15.09 -10.37 -2.76
CA ARG A 84 15.37 -11.36 -3.81
C ARG A 84 14.09 -11.90 -4.46
N ARG A 85 13.07 -12.19 -3.66
CA ARG A 85 11.75 -12.64 -4.15
C ARG A 85 11.09 -11.62 -5.09
N LEU A 86 11.26 -10.32 -4.78
CA LEU A 86 10.60 -9.23 -5.49
C LEU A 86 11.47 -8.56 -6.57
N ALA A 87 12.74 -8.93 -6.70
CA ALA A 87 13.75 -8.21 -7.50
C ALA A 87 13.26 -7.88 -8.92
N ASP A 88 12.75 -8.87 -9.66
CA ASP A 88 12.27 -8.67 -11.03
C ASP A 88 11.05 -7.74 -11.10
N ARG A 89 10.15 -7.84 -10.11
CA ARG A 89 8.92 -7.05 -10.06
C ARG A 89 9.19 -5.58 -9.79
N ILE A 90 10.17 -5.29 -8.92
CA ILE A 90 10.47 -3.92 -8.48
C ILE A 90 11.64 -3.28 -9.25
N ALA A 91 12.31 -4.00 -10.14
CA ALA A 91 13.52 -3.53 -10.83
C ALA A 91 13.35 -2.14 -11.49
N GLY A 92 12.18 -1.86 -12.08
CA GLY A 92 11.89 -0.57 -12.72
C GLY A 92 11.55 0.59 -11.77
N SER A 93 11.38 0.31 -10.47
CA SER A 93 10.95 1.27 -9.45
C SER A 93 11.78 1.23 -8.17
N LEU A 94 12.86 0.45 -8.14
CA LEU A 94 13.74 0.34 -6.98
C LEU A 94 14.51 1.65 -6.81
N VAL A 95 14.28 2.33 -5.69
CA VAL A 95 15.03 3.56 -5.33
C VAL A 95 16.33 3.21 -4.60
N GLN A 96 16.30 2.21 -3.72
CA GLN A 96 17.44 1.80 -2.91
C GLN A 96 17.37 0.29 -2.63
N ALA A 97 18.50 -0.41 -2.78
CA ALA A 97 18.64 -1.81 -2.34
C ALA A 97 18.61 -1.92 -0.80
N PRO A 98 18.39 -3.13 -0.23
CA PRO A 98 18.44 -3.33 1.22
C PRO A 98 19.67 -2.67 1.85
N THR A 99 19.41 -1.82 2.83
CA THR A 99 20.43 -1.02 3.50
C THR A 99 20.02 -0.85 4.95
N THR A 100 20.94 -1.11 5.88
CA THR A 100 20.73 -0.78 7.29
C THR A 100 20.74 0.74 7.45
N MET A 101 19.63 1.29 7.91
CA MET A 101 19.49 2.72 8.15
C MET A 101 20.29 3.14 9.40
N PRO A 102 20.68 4.41 9.54
CA PRO A 102 21.53 4.85 10.66
C PRO A 102 20.83 4.74 12.04
N TRP A 103 19.53 4.48 12.06
CA TRP A 103 18.74 4.23 13.27
C TRP A 103 18.53 2.74 13.57
N GLY A 104 19.18 1.84 12.83
CA GLY A 104 18.95 0.39 12.89
C GLY A 104 17.77 -0.05 12.05
#